data_AF-E0SER5-F1
#
_entry.id   AF-E0SER5-F1
#
_cell.length_a   1.000
_cell.length_b   1.000
_cell.length_c   1.000
_cell.angle_alpha   90.00
_cell.angle_beta   90.00
_cell.angle_gamma   90.00
#
_symmetry.space_group_name_H-M   'P 1'
#
loop_
_entity.id
_entity.type
_entity.pdbx_description
1 polymer ?
#
loop_
_entity_poly.entity_id
_entity_poly.type
_entity_poly.pdbx_seq_one_letter_code
_entity_poly.pdbx_strand_id
1 'polypeptide(L)'
;MMAGTNGLDNWRLSPFYDVVYSPSPQGEHMTAFNGHGSRITLSTMEQLAGQAGLSKAKAVLDMADELYDVAKGFHQEASHFNLPAPLITTIQREIDSKWRQLRE
;
A
#
# COMPACT_ATOMS: atom_id res chain seq x y z
N MET A 1 -32.14 13.29 -34.20
CA MET A 1 -32.07 12.13 -35.13
C MET A 1 -30.59 11.85 -35.36
N MET A 2 -29.91 10.77 -34.96
CA MET A 2 -30.13 9.60 -34.06
C MET A 2 -28.72 9.17 -33.57
N ALA A 3 -28.43 8.54 -32.42
CA ALA A 3 -29.11 8.30 -31.13
C ALA A 3 -27.96 8.17 -30.07
N GLY A 4 -28.16 8.23 -28.74
CA GLY A 4 -28.76 7.17 -27.93
C GLY A 4 -27.77 6.06 -27.51
N THR A 5 -26.73 6.38 -26.73
CA THR A 5 -25.93 5.39 -25.97
C THR A 5 -25.69 5.87 -24.54
N ASN A 6 -26.55 5.46 -23.60
CA ASN A 6 -26.26 5.54 -22.17
C ASN A 6 -25.20 4.46 -21.83
N GLY A 7 -23.94 4.76 -22.11
CA GLY A 7 -22.80 3.91 -21.76
C GLY A 7 -22.49 3.96 -20.26
N LEU A 8 -23.33 3.33 -19.43
CA LEU A 8 -22.97 3.03 -18.04
C LEU A 8 -21.99 1.86 -18.02
N ASP A 9 -20.77 2.15 -18.44
CA ASP A 9 -19.60 1.27 -18.39
C ASP A 9 -19.21 1.05 -16.91
N ASN A 10 -19.95 0.15 -16.25
CA ASN A 10 -19.86 -0.17 -14.82
C ASN A 10 -18.61 -1.00 -14.48
N TRP A 11 -17.45 -0.59 -14.98
CA TRP A 11 -16.16 -1.15 -14.61
C TRP A 11 -15.85 -0.79 -13.15
N ARG A 12 -15.40 -1.78 -12.40
CA ARG A 12 -14.89 -1.62 -11.04
C ARG A 12 -13.53 -2.31 -10.95
N LEU A 13 -12.67 -1.82 -10.07
CA LEU A 13 -11.41 -2.48 -9.78
C LEU A 13 -11.69 -3.90 -9.26
N SER A 14 -10.90 -4.88 -9.71
CA SER A 14 -10.89 -6.20 -9.07
C SER A 14 -10.28 -6.10 -7.66
N PRO A 15 -10.48 -7.09 -6.78
CA PRO A 15 -9.66 -7.21 -5.58
C PRO A 15 -8.17 -7.29 -5.94
N PHE A 16 -7.32 -6.97 -4.96
CA PHE A 16 -5.88 -7.07 -5.08
C PHE A 16 -5.44 -8.53 -4.88
N TYR A 17 -4.70 -9.06 -5.84
CA TYR A 17 -4.23 -10.45 -5.90
C TYR A 17 -2.73 -10.50 -6.22
N ASP A 18 -2.14 -11.70 -6.16
CA ASP A 18 -0.73 -11.97 -6.46
C ASP A 18 0.26 -11.15 -5.61
N VAL A 19 0.01 -11.14 -4.29
CA VAL A 19 0.81 -10.41 -3.31
C VAL A 19 1.89 -11.32 -2.74
N VAL A 20 3.15 -10.98 -2.99
CA VAL A 20 4.31 -11.76 -2.52
C VAL A 20 5.20 -10.89 -1.64
N TYR A 21 5.53 -11.38 -0.44
CA TYR A 21 6.61 -10.80 0.36
C TYR A 21 7.96 -11.15 -0.30
N SER A 22 8.58 -10.14 -0.91
CA SER A 22 9.83 -10.28 -1.66
C SER A 22 10.83 -9.21 -1.21
N PRO A 23 11.69 -9.49 -0.22
CA PRO A 23 12.78 -8.60 0.15
C PRO A 23 13.83 -8.60 -0.97
N SER A 24 13.70 -7.68 -1.93
CA SER A 24 14.61 -7.58 -3.08
C SER A 24 15.97 -7.01 -2.66
N PRO A 25 17.10 -7.52 -3.21
CA PRO A 25 18.43 -6.99 -2.88
C PRO A 25 18.63 -5.50 -3.21
N GLN A 26 17.85 -4.98 -4.17
CA GLN A 26 17.87 -3.58 -4.61
C GLN A 26 16.92 -2.69 -3.80
N GLY A 27 15.96 -3.27 -3.08
CA GLY A 27 15.00 -2.53 -2.24
C GLY A 27 14.01 -1.66 -3.01
N GLU A 28 13.83 -1.86 -4.32
CA GLU A 28 12.94 -1.07 -5.17
C GLU A 28 11.57 -1.72 -5.39
N HIS A 29 10.53 -0.88 -5.43
CA HIS A 29 9.17 -1.24 -5.80
C HIS A 29 9.02 -1.32 -7.34
N MET A 30 8.17 -2.25 -7.81
CA MET A 30 7.81 -2.39 -9.24
C MET A 30 7.18 -1.13 -9.85
N THR A 31 6.55 -0.29 -9.02
CA THR A 31 6.01 1.01 -9.38
C THR A 31 6.72 2.07 -8.55
N ALA A 32 7.47 2.96 -9.20
CA ALA A 32 8.14 4.06 -8.52
C ALA A 32 7.15 5.18 -8.15
N PHE A 33 7.27 5.72 -6.95
CA PHE A 33 6.42 6.79 -6.46
C PHE A 33 7.06 8.13 -6.84
N ASN A 34 6.51 8.84 -7.82
CA ASN A 34 7.11 10.06 -8.41
C ASN A 34 8.61 9.88 -8.75
N GLY A 35 8.97 8.73 -9.34
CA GLY A 35 10.35 8.38 -9.67
C GLY A 35 11.18 7.75 -8.54
N HIS A 36 10.66 7.68 -7.31
CA HIS A 36 11.34 7.03 -6.18
C HIS A 36 10.98 5.52 -6.11
N GLY A 37 11.94 4.66 -6.47
CA GLY A 37 11.79 3.21 -6.39
C GLY A 37 11.94 2.63 -4.97
N SER A 38 12.92 3.11 -4.19
CA SER A 38 13.30 2.52 -2.89
C SER A 38 13.00 3.37 -1.66
N ARG A 39 13.19 4.70 -1.74
CA ARG A 39 12.91 5.65 -0.64
C ARG A 39 11.66 6.47 -0.93
N ILE A 40 10.50 5.88 -0.63
CA ILE A 40 9.21 6.57 -0.65
C ILE A 40 9.12 7.45 0.61
N THR A 41 8.90 8.75 0.45
CA THR A 41 8.69 9.69 1.57
C THR A 41 7.23 10.12 1.66
N LEU A 42 6.81 10.69 2.80
CA LEU A 42 5.47 11.26 2.94
C LEU A 42 5.18 12.31 1.85
N SER A 43 6.11 13.24 1.61
CA SER A 43 5.97 14.27 0.57
C SER A 43 5.80 13.67 -0.84
N THR A 44 6.53 12.58 -1.13
CA THR A 44 6.38 11.83 -2.39
C THR A 44 4.97 11.26 -2.56
N MET A 45 4.40 10.71 -1.48
CA MET A 45 3.03 10.17 -1.49
C MET A 45 1.97 11.28 -1.53
N GLU A 46 2.17 12.40 -0.85
CA GLU A 46 1.28 13.56 -0.88
C GLU A 46 1.19 14.19 -2.27
N GLN A 47 2.31 14.28 -2.99
CA GLN A 47 2.35 14.74 -4.38
C GLN A 47 1.50 13.84 -5.30
N LEU A 48 1.63 12.51 -5.16
CA LEU A 48 0.82 11.55 -5.92
C LEU A 48 -0.65 11.58 -5.51
N ALA A 49 -0.96 11.75 -4.23
CA ALA A 49 -2.32 11.90 -3.73
C ALA A 49 -2.98 13.15 -4.34
N GLY A 50 -2.27 14.28 -4.41
CA GLY A 50 -2.72 15.48 -5.09
C GLY A 50 -2.96 15.27 -6.59
N GLN A 51 -2.06 14.58 -7.29
CA GLN A 51 -2.23 14.20 -8.70
C GLN A 51 -3.43 13.26 -8.93
N ALA A 52 -3.72 12.39 -7.96
CA ALA A 52 -4.88 11.48 -7.96
C ALA A 52 -6.20 12.15 -7.51
N GLY A 53 -6.19 13.45 -7.18
CA GLY A 53 -7.39 14.19 -6.77
C GLY A 53 -7.80 14.00 -5.30
N LEU A 54 -6.94 13.42 -4.46
CA LEU A 54 -7.17 13.30 -3.02
C LEU A 54 -6.95 14.66 -2.34
N SER A 55 -8.05 15.40 -2.11
CA SER A 55 -8.04 16.82 -1.74
C SER A 55 -7.82 17.13 -0.25
N LYS A 56 -7.64 16.11 0.62
CA LYS A 56 -7.38 16.33 2.05
C LYS A 56 -5.88 16.34 2.34
N ALA A 57 -5.42 17.37 3.04
CA ALA A 57 -4.02 17.54 3.47
C ALA A 57 -3.45 16.39 4.34
N LYS A 58 -4.28 15.51 4.90
CA LYS A 58 -3.87 14.34 5.71
C LYS A 58 -4.18 12.99 5.05
N ALA A 59 -4.75 12.96 3.84
CA ALA A 59 -5.28 11.74 3.21
C ALA A 59 -4.30 10.55 3.23
N VAL A 60 -3.02 10.80 2.94
CA VAL A 60 -1.97 9.77 2.93
C VAL A 60 -1.77 9.16 4.32
N LEU A 61 -1.66 10.00 5.35
CA LEU A 61 -1.47 9.52 6.72
C LEU A 61 -2.73 8.85 7.26
N ASP A 62 -3.92 9.37 6.95
CA ASP A 62 -5.20 8.76 7.36
C ASP A 62 -5.34 7.33 6.77
N MET A 63 -5.09 7.16 5.47
CA MET A 63 -5.11 5.84 4.82
C MET A 63 -4.03 4.90 5.37
N ALA A 64 -2.85 5.43 5.70
CA ALA A 64 -1.77 4.63 6.24
C ALA A 64 -1.97 4.27 7.74
N ASP A 65 -2.64 5.12 8.52
CA ASP A 65 -3.16 4.80 9.88
C ASP A 65 -4.15 3.62 9.77
N GLU A 66 -5.15 3.71 8.87
CA GLU A 66 -6.14 2.64 8.64
C GLU A 66 -5.50 1.30 8.22
N LEU A 67 -4.54 1.34 7.28
CA LEU A 67 -3.81 0.15 6.82
C LEU A 67 -2.94 -0.46 7.93
N TYR A 68 -2.24 0.36 8.71
CA TYR A 68 -1.41 -0.11 9.81
C TYR A 68 -2.24 -0.69 10.96
N ASP A 69 -3.41 -0.12 11.24
CA ASP A 69 -4.32 -0.62 12.28
C ASP A 69 -4.82 -2.06 12.01
N VAL A 70 -4.89 -2.46 10.74
CA VAL A 70 -5.09 -3.87 10.34
C VAL A 70 -3.77 -4.64 10.34
N ALA A 71 -2.73 -4.11 9.68
CA ALA A 71 -1.48 -4.83 9.43
C ALA A 71 -0.65 -5.11 10.69
N LYS A 72 -0.80 -4.32 11.77
CA LYS A 72 -0.16 -4.57 13.08
C LYS A 72 -0.60 -5.89 13.73
N GLY A 73 -1.72 -6.47 13.29
CA GLY A 73 -2.18 -7.80 13.71
C GLY A 73 -1.53 -8.97 12.95
N PHE A 74 -0.68 -8.71 11.94
CA PHE A 74 -0.15 -9.75 11.06
C PHE A 74 0.50 -10.92 11.80
N HIS A 75 1.31 -10.66 12.83
CA HIS A 75 1.95 -11.73 13.61
C HIS A 75 0.93 -12.66 14.27
N GLN A 76 -0.14 -12.11 14.84
CA GLN A 76 -1.18 -12.90 15.50
C GLN A 76 -1.88 -13.81 14.49
N GLU A 77 -2.33 -13.26 13.36
CA GLU A 77 -3.04 -14.06 12.35
C GLU A 77 -2.13 -15.06 11.64
N ALA A 78 -0.91 -14.65 11.27
CA ALA A 78 0.06 -15.54 10.62
C ALA A 78 0.45 -16.73 11.50
N SER A 79 0.37 -16.59 12.84
CA SER A 79 0.64 -17.68 13.80
C SER A 79 -0.44 -18.76 13.81
N HIS A 80 -1.63 -18.51 13.24
CA HIS A 80 -2.67 -19.52 13.03
C HIS A 80 -2.38 -20.44 11.82
N PHE A 81 -1.38 -20.10 11.01
CA PHE A 81 -0.96 -20.87 9.83
C PHE A 81 0.39 -21.57 10.06
N ASN A 82 0.67 -22.60 9.27
CA ASN A 82 1.90 -23.39 9.38
C ASN A 82 3.10 -22.69 8.70
N LEU A 83 3.40 -21.46 9.14
CA LEU A 83 4.47 -20.60 8.65
C LEU A 83 5.66 -20.57 9.64
N PRO A 84 6.92 -20.41 9.17
CA PRO A 84 8.06 -20.30 10.07
C PRO A 84 8.01 -19.04 10.93
N ALA A 85 8.08 -19.17 12.26
CA ALA A 85 8.08 -18.03 13.19
C ALA A 85 9.14 -16.93 12.89
N PRO A 86 10.37 -17.24 12.41
CA PRO A 86 11.32 -16.22 11.97
C PRO A 86 10.82 -15.39 10.78
N LEU A 87 10.08 -16.00 9.85
CA LEU A 87 9.48 -15.29 8.70
C LEU A 87 8.36 -14.36 9.17
N ILE A 88 7.47 -14.86 10.04
CA ILE A 88 6.39 -14.05 10.64
C ILE A 88 6.97 -12.82 11.35
N THR A 89 7.99 -13.02 12.20
CA THR A 89 8.69 -11.96 12.92
C THR A 89 9.33 -10.94 11.97
N THR A 90 9.90 -11.40 10.85
CA THR A 90 10.56 -10.53 9.87
C THR A 90 9.54 -9.64 9.16
N ILE A 91 8.45 -10.21 8.67
CA ILE A 91 7.39 -9.47 7.97
C ILE A 91 6.72 -8.45 8.92
N GLN A 92 6.40 -8.85 10.16
CA GLN A 92 5.86 -7.91 11.15
C GLN A 92 6.80 -6.72 11.39
N ARG A 93 8.10 -7.00 11.59
CA ARG A 93 9.10 -5.95 11.80
C ARG A 93 9.20 -5.00 10.60
N GLU A 94 9.06 -5.49 9.38
CA GLU A 94 9.04 -4.64 8.19
C GLU A 94 7.79 -3.77 8.10
N ILE A 95 6.60 -4.31 8.40
CA ILE A 95 5.36 -3.53 8.52
C ILE A 95 5.55 -2.38 9.52
N ASP A 96 6.01 -2.69 10.73
CA ASP A 96 6.24 -1.70 11.80
C ASP A 96 7.34 -0.70 11.46
N SER A 97 8.33 -1.10 10.64
CA SER A 97 9.42 -0.25 10.18
C SER A 97 8.95 0.73 9.10
N LYS A 98 8.26 0.23 8.06
CA LYS A 98 7.72 1.06 6.97
C LYS A 98 6.72 2.09 7.48
N TRP A 99 5.91 1.71 8.47
CA TRP A 99 5.00 2.64 9.12
C TRP A 99 5.72 3.80 9.82
N ARG A 100 6.77 3.51 10.59
CA ARG A 100 7.59 4.54 11.25
C ARG A 100 8.34 5.41 10.25
N GLN A 101 8.94 4.82 9.22
CA GLN A 101 9.67 5.53 8.15
C GLN A 101 8.80 6.53 7.38
N LEU A 102 7.47 6.31 7.29
CA LEU A 102 6.54 7.26 6.66
C LEU A 102 6.28 8.51 7.52
N ARG A 103 6.68 8.49 8.80
CA ARG A 103 6.44 9.55 9.80
C ARG A 103 7.73 10.26 10.26
N GLU A 104 8.86 9.92 9.65
CA GLU A 104 10.19 10.54 9.83
C GLU A 104 10.47 11.64 8.80
#